data_AF-A0A3P1UFU1-F1
#
_entry.id   AF-A0A3P1UFU1-F1
#
_cell.length_a   1.000
_cell.length_b   1.000
_cell.length_c   1.000
_cell.angle_alpha   90.00
_cell.angle_beta   90.00
_cell.angle_gamma   90.00
#
_symmetry.space_group_name_H-M   'P 1'
#
loop_
_entity.id
_entity.type
_entity.pdbx_description
1 polymer ?
#
loop_
_entity_poly.entity_id
_entity_poly.type
_entity_poly.pdbx_seq_one_letter_code
_entity_poly.pdbx_strand_id
1 'polypeptide(L)'
;NIVSDNSSISNNLKFAIALELQKNISLTSIAKRYNISISSVQKVMNNCYSDFKVNKKYLPRAICIDEFKSVKNIDGAMSFVFADYQSKSIIDIVEDRRLHSLTEYFSR
;
A
#
# COMPACT_ATOMS: atom_id res chain seq x y z
N ASN A 1 7.12 15.26 21.73
CA ASN A 1 5.73 15.77 21.68
C ASN A 1 4.72 14.65 21.73
N ILE A 2 3.77 14.72 22.68
CA ILE A 2 2.71 13.72 22.87
C ILE A 2 1.70 13.75 21.71
N VAL A 3 1.50 14.93 21.11
CA VAL A 3 0.60 15.18 19.99
C VAL A 3 1.36 16.02 18.95
N SER A 4 1.19 15.75 17.65
CA SER A 4 1.73 16.58 16.57
C SER A 4 0.89 17.82 16.32
N ASP A 5 1.45 18.84 15.67
CA ASP A 5 0.70 20.05 15.32
C ASP A 5 -0.57 19.72 14.51
N ASN A 6 -1.66 20.45 14.81
CA ASN A 6 -2.97 20.28 14.18
C ASN A 6 -3.55 18.85 14.24
N SER A 7 -3.25 18.10 15.30
CA SER A 7 -3.74 16.73 15.52
C SER A 7 -4.55 16.63 16.81
N SER A 8 -5.71 15.97 16.75
CA SER A 8 -6.51 15.59 17.92
C SER A 8 -6.15 14.19 18.47
N ILE A 9 -5.25 13.47 17.79
CA ILE A 9 -4.82 12.12 18.14
C ILE A 9 -3.35 12.15 18.54
N SER A 10 -3.02 11.45 19.63
CA SER A 10 -1.64 11.32 20.13
C SER A 10 -0.76 10.50 19.19
N ASN A 11 0.55 10.78 19.21
CA ASN A 11 1.51 10.06 18.37
C ASN A 11 1.59 8.57 18.75
N ASN A 12 1.44 8.25 20.04
CA ASN A 12 1.39 6.86 20.52
C ASN A 12 0.18 6.11 19.94
N LEU A 13 -0.98 6.76 19.84
CA LEU A 13 -2.16 6.14 19.24
C LEU A 13 -1.99 5.95 17.73
N LYS A 14 -1.40 6.92 17.01
CA LYS A 14 -1.06 6.75 15.59
C LYS A 14 -0.15 5.54 15.37
N PHE A 15 0.86 5.35 16.22
CA PHE A 15 1.77 4.21 16.15
C PHE A 15 1.06 2.88 16.42
N ALA A 16 0.19 2.82 17.42
CA ALA A 16 -0.61 1.62 17.71
C ALA A 16 -1.52 1.26 16.53
N ILE A 17 -2.19 2.26 15.94
CA ILE A 17 -3.02 2.08 14.73
C ILE A 17 -2.16 1.55 13.58
N ALA A 18 -0.97 2.13 13.33
CA ALA A 18 -0.07 1.68 12.27
C ALA A 18 0.37 0.21 12.44
N LEU A 19 0.65 -0.23 13.66
CA LEU A 19 0.97 -1.63 13.95
C LEU A 19 -0.21 -2.57 13.73
N GLU A 20 -1.44 -2.14 14.03
CA GLU A 20 -2.64 -2.94 13.75
C GLU A 20 -2.94 -3.04 12.26
N LEU A 21 -2.69 -1.97 11.50
CA LEU A 21 -2.87 -1.93 10.04
C LEU A 21 -1.95 -2.91 9.29
N GLN A 22 -0.84 -3.34 9.88
CA GLN A 22 0.01 -4.40 9.33
C GLN A 22 -0.65 -5.79 9.39
N LYS A 23 -1.69 -5.94 10.22
CA LYS A 23 -2.45 -7.18 10.35
C LYS A 23 -3.69 -7.13 9.46
N ASN A 24 -4.26 -8.29 9.16
CA ASN A 24 -5.50 -8.38 8.38
C ASN A 24 -6.73 -8.01 9.24
N ILE A 25 -6.85 -6.73 9.62
CA ILE A 25 -7.92 -6.19 10.46
C ILE A 25 -8.61 -5.05 9.70
N SER A 26 -9.95 -5.02 9.72
CA SER A 26 -10.71 -3.95 9.06
C SER A 26 -10.51 -2.58 9.73
N LEU A 27 -10.51 -1.51 8.94
CA LEU A 27 -10.46 -0.12 9.45
C LEU A 27 -11.58 0.16 10.44
N THR A 28 -12.78 -0.37 10.20
CA THR A 28 -13.93 -0.26 11.09
C THR A 28 -13.67 -0.90 12.45
N SER A 29 -13.00 -2.06 12.48
CA SER A 29 -12.64 -2.74 13.72
C SER A 29 -11.63 -1.94 14.54
N ILE A 30 -10.60 -1.39 13.88
CA ILE A 30 -9.58 -0.53 14.50
C ILE A 30 -10.23 0.75 15.05
N ALA A 31 -11.07 1.39 14.24
CA ALA A 31 -11.81 2.60 14.61
C ALA A 31 -12.68 2.39 15.86
N LYS A 32 -13.42 1.27 15.90
CA LYS A 32 -14.22 0.87 17.08
C LYS A 32 -13.37 0.62 18.31
N ARG A 33 -12.24 -0.09 18.18
CA ARG A 33 -11.33 -0.41 19.30
C ARG A 33 -10.77 0.84 19.97
N TYR A 34 -10.39 1.84 19.19
CA TYR A 34 -9.78 3.06 19.70
C TYR A 34 -10.75 4.23 19.84
N ASN A 35 -12.05 4.02 19.60
CA ASN A 35 -13.10 5.03 19.66
C ASN A 35 -12.78 6.29 18.81
N ILE A 36 -12.34 6.06 17.57
CA ILE A 36 -12.06 7.12 16.60
C ILE A 36 -12.84 6.90 15.31
N SER A 37 -12.89 7.92 14.45
CA SER A 37 -13.52 7.78 13.13
C SER A 37 -12.70 6.88 12.21
N ILE A 38 -13.38 6.15 11.31
CA ILE A 38 -12.73 5.39 10.23
C ILE A 38 -11.84 6.30 9.38
N SER A 39 -12.28 7.53 9.14
CA SER A 39 -11.49 8.54 8.41
C SER A 39 -10.16 8.87 9.09
N SER A 40 -10.10 8.83 10.42
CA SER A 40 -8.87 9.06 11.17
C SER A 40 -7.89 7.88 11.02
N VAL A 41 -8.40 6.64 11.04
CA VAL A 41 -7.60 5.44 10.75
C VAL A 41 -7.06 5.50 9.32
N GLN A 42 -7.90 5.86 8.34
CA GLN A 42 -7.49 6.01 6.94
C GLN A 42 -6.40 7.06 6.77
N LYS A 43 -6.46 8.18 7.49
CA LYS A 43 -5.40 9.20 7.45
C LYS A 43 -4.07 8.67 7.98
N VAL A 44 -4.10 7.92 9.10
CA VAL A 44 -2.89 7.26 9.62
C VAL A 44 -2.33 6.28 8.59
N MET A 45 -3.19 5.44 8.01
CA MET A 45 -2.83 4.52 6.94
C MET A 45 -2.15 5.25 5.77
N ASN A 46 -2.76 6.29 5.24
CA ASN A 46 -2.21 7.08 4.12
C ASN A 46 -0.85 7.70 4.45
N ASN A 47 -0.66 8.17 5.69
CA ASN A 47 0.63 8.72 6.14
C ASN A 47 1.72 7.64 6.23
N CYS A 48 1.37 6.37 6.43
CA CYS A 48 2.35 5.28 6.40
C CYS A 48 2.77 4.89 4.97
N TYR A 49 1.96 5.20 3.95
CA TYR A 49 2.26 4.87 2.55
C TYR A 49 3.15 5.89 1.84
N SER A 50 3.43 7.06 2.43
CA SER A 50 4.25 8.11 1.78
C SER A 50 5.64 7.65 1.37
N ASP A 51 6.13 6.59 1.99
CA ASP A 51 7.52 6.14 1.89
C ASP A 51 7.71 5.04 0.83
N PHE A 52 6.63 4.44 0.33
CA PHE A 52 6.73 3.44 -0.74
C PHE A 52 6.98 4.12 -2.09
N LYS A 53 8.26 4.18 -2.48
CA LYS A 53 8.68 4.65 -3.80
C LYS A 53 9.26 3.51 -4.60
N VAL A 54 8.57 3.17 -5.68
CA VAL A 54 9.02 2.16 -6.64
C VAL A 54 10.27 2.68 -7.34
N ASN A 55 11.35 1.90 -7.30
CA ASN A 55 12.56 2.22 -8.05
C ASN A 55 12.37 1.81 -9.51
N LYS A 56 12.17 2.80 -10.39
CA LYS A 56 12.00 2.59 -11.85
C LYS A 56 13.30 2.71 -12.65
N LYS A 57 14.46 2.90 -12.00
CA LYS A 57 15.74 3.10 -12.71
C LYS A 57 16.32 1.82 -13.28
N TYR A 58 16.05 0.68 -12.65
CA TYR A 58 16.57 -0.61 -13.08
C TYR A 58 15.62 -1.73 -12.71
N LEU A 59 15.71 -2.82 -13.45
CA LEU A 59 15.07 -4.08 -13.14
C LEU A 59 16.10 -5.05 -12.51
N PRO A 60 15.71 -5.87 -11.52
CA PRO A 60 16.57 -6.92 -11.01
C PRO A 60 16.94 -7.92 -12.10
N ARG A 61 18.04 -8.65 -11.87
CA ARG A 61 18.53 -9.67 -12.81
C ARG A 61 17.50 -10.77 -13.09
N ALA A 62 16.70 -11.11 -12.09
CA ALA A 62 15.63 -12.10 -12.20
C ALA A 62 14.39 -11.58 -11.48
N ILE A 63 13.24 -11.68 -12.15
CA ILE A 63 11.95 -11.18 -11.65
C ILE A 63 10.97 -12.35 -11.59
N CYS A 64 10.20 -12.39 -10.51
CA CYS A 64 9.00 -13.22 -10.41
C CYS A 64 7.79 -12.37 -10.80
N ILE A 65 6.89 -12.94 -11.61
CA ILE A 65 5.70 -12.27 -12.12
C ILE A 65 4.48 -13.11 -11.78
N ASP A 66 3.38 -12.46 -11.41
CA ASP A 66 2.07 -13.08 -11.26
C ASP A 66 0.92 -12.09 -11.57
N GLU A 67 -0.29 -12.62 -11.75
CA GLU A 67 -1.52 -11.85 -11.94
C GLU A 67 -2.59 -12.24 -10.91
N PHE A 68 -3.29 -11.25 -10.35
CA PHE A 68 -4.34 -11.50 -9.36
C PHE A 68 -5.57 -10.61 -9.57
N LYS A 69 -6.73 -11.09 -9.12
CA LYS A 69 -7.96 -10.29 -9.11
C LYS A 69 -7.87 -9.23 -8.03
N SER A 70 -8.02 -7.97 -8.41
CA SER A 70 -7.88 -6.83 -7.50
C SER A 70 -9.26 -6.33 -7.03
N VAL A 71 -9.31 -5.14 -6.44
CA VAL A 71 -10.56 -4.53 -5.95
C VAL A 71 -11.49 -4.15 -7.10
N LYS A 72 -12.80 -4.07 -6.82
CA LYS A 72 -13.87 -3.87 -7.82
C LYS A 72 -13.77 -2.57 -8.64
N ASN A 73 -12.92 -1.63 -8.24
CA ASN A 73 -12.82 -0.29 -8.82
C ASN A 73 -11.65 -0.16 -9.83
N ILE A 74 -11.14 -1.26 -10.36
CA ILE A 74 -10.05 -1.25 -11.36
C ILE A 74 -10.61 -1.72 -12.70
N ASP A 75 -10.43 -0.89 -13.73
CA ASP A 75 -11.01 -1.07 -15.08
C ASP A 75 -10.67 -2.42 -15.74
N GLY A 76 -9.56 -3.04 -15.35
CA GLY A 76 -9.09 -4.34 -15.86
C GLY A 76 -9.51 -5.57 -15.05
N ALA A 77 -10.15 -5.40 -13.88
CA ALA A 77 -10.49 -6.43 -12.88
C ALA A 77 -9.32 -7.26 -12.31
N MET A 78 -8.14 -7.23 -12.93
CA MET A 78 -6.95 -7.96 -12.56
C MET A 78 -5.72 -7.05 -12.62
N SER A 79 -4.88 -7.16 -11.58
CA SER A 79 -3.62 -6.44 -11.46
C SER A 79 -2.44 -7.37 -11.67
N PHE A 80 -1.35 -6.79 -12.14
CA PHE A 80 -0.06 -7.43 -12.36
C PHE A 80 0.86 -7.13 -11.18
N VAL A 81 1.54 -8.13 -10.64
CA VAL A 81 2.54 -7.95 -9.58
C VAL A 81 3.86 -8.55 -10.01
N PHE A 82 4.94 -7.88 -9.64
CA PHE A 82 6.27 -8.41 -9.87
C PHE A 82 7.20 -8.13 -8.70
N ALA A 83 8.11 -9.07 -8.47
CA ALA A 83 8.98 -9.11 -7.32
C ALA A 83 10.41 -9.48 -7.72
N ASP A 84 11.38 -9.04 -6.94
CA ASP A 84 12.77 -9.46 -7.10
C ASP A 84 12.91 -10.92 -6.65
N TYR A 85 13.39 -11.76 -7.55
CA TYR A 85 13.59 -13.18 -7.27
C TYR A 85 14.57 -13.42 -6.11
N GLN A 86 15.59 -12.57 -5.95
CA GLN A 86 16.63 -12.78 -4.96
C GLN A 86 16.20 -12.31 -3.56
N SER A 87 15.73 -11.06 -3.45
CA SER A 87 15.27 -10.51 -2.17
C SER A 87 13.87 -10.97 -1.74
N LYS A 88 13.14 -11.66 -2.64
CA LYS A 88 11.75 -12.09 -2.43
C LYS A 88 10.81 -10.94 -2.08
N SER A 89 11.18 -9.72 -2.46
CA SER A 89 10.45 -8.49 -2.13
C SER A 89 9.66 -8.01 -3.34
N ILE A 90 8.41 -7.58 -3.11
CA ILE A 90 7.56 -6.97 -4.15
C ILE A 90 8.20 -5.67 -4.61
N ILE A 91 8.30 -5.49 -5.93
CA ILE A 91 8.81 -4.27 -6.56
C ILE A 91 7.67 -3.29 -6.79
N ASP A 92 6.62 -3.75 -7.49
CA ASP A 92 5.42 -2.94 -7.72
C ASP A 92 4.20 -3.81 -8.08
N ILE A 93 3.03 -3.18 -8.04
CA ILE A 93 1.75 -3.70 -8.52
C ILE A 93 1.22 -2.72 -9.57
N VAL A 94 1.06 -3.20 -10.81
CA VAL A 94 0.47 -2.43 -11.90
C VAL A 94 -1.01 -2.77 -11.99
N GLU A 95 -1.87 -1.76 -11.93
CA GLU A 95 -3.33 -1.95 -11.85
C GLU A 95 -3.90 -2.59 -13.11
N ASP A 96 -3.32 -2.32 -14.28
CA ASP A 96 -3.74 -2.86 -15.57
C ASP A 96 -2.65 -3.71 -16.21
N ARG A 97 -2.98 -4.99 -16.42
CA ARG A 97 -2.12 -6.02 -17.02
C ARG A 97 -2.12 -6.06 -18.55
N ARG A 98 -2.91 -5.22 -19.23
CA ARG A 98 -2.97 -5.21 -20.69
C ARG A 98 -1.64 -4.74 -21.27
N LEU A 99 -1.30 -5.26 -22.45
CA LEU A 99 0.00 -5.01 -23.10
C LEU A 99 0.37 -3.52 -23.17
N HIS A 100 -0.56 -2.65 -23.59
CA HIS A 100 -0.26 -1.21 -23.70
C HIS A 100 0.12 -0.57 -22.36
N SER A 101 -0.58 -0.94 -21.27
CA SER A 101 -0.29 -0.45 -19.90
C SER A 101 1.08 -0.94 -19.43
N LEU A 102 1.38 -2.23 -19.63
CA LEU A 102 2.68 -2.79 -19.26
C LEU A 102 3.82 -2.19 -20.10
N THR A 103 3.61 -2.03 -21.41
CA THR A 103 4.58 -1.36 -22.29
C THR A 103 4.84 0.06 -21.82
N GLU A 104 3.80 0.84 -21.53
CA GLU A 104 3.96 2.20 -21.01
C GLU A 104 4.68 2.22 -19.65
N TYR A 105 4.36 1.27 -18.76
CA TYR A 105 4.98 1.19 -17.44
C TYR A 105 6.49 0.90 -17.52
N PHE A 106 6.93 -0.03 -18.37
CA PHE A 106 8.33 -0.45 -18.50
C PHE A 106 9.14 0.38 -19.51
N SER A 107 8.51 1.27 -20.28
CA SER A 107 9.21 2.14 -21.25
C SER A 107 9.61 3.50 -20.67
N ARG A 108 9.32 3.76 -19.39
CA ARG A 108 9.65 4.99 -18.66
C ARG A 108 10.91 4.80 -17.81
#